data_AF-A0A9D9PPI2-F1
#
_entry.id   AF-A0A9D9PPI2-F1
#
_cell.length_a   1.000
_cell.length_b   1.000
_cell.length_c   1.000
_cell.angle_alpha   90.00
_cell.angle_beta   90.00
_cell.angle_gamma   90.00
#
_symmetry.space_group_name_H-M   'P 1'
#
loop_
_entity.id
_entity.type
_entity.pdbx_description
1 polymer ?
#
loop_
_entity_poly.entity_id
_entity_poly.type
_entity_poly.pdbx_seq_one_letter_code
_entity_poly.pdbx_strand_id
1 'polypeptide(L)'
;KIIISASGMCEAGRIKHHLKHNLWHPECLVLFVGYQARNTLGRSLVEGAKTVKLFGEEINVAAEIRVLPGISGHADIDGLDKWIRSMERPDTVFINHGEDTVMEEYKNHLTEMGYKAYAPFSGAYCDLITGEFVNAEPVKVVRKIIPSTGYQRLCASLDRLSALVAQSKGLTNKDLAKLTDSINNLCAKWED
;
A
#
# COMPACT_ATOMS: atom_id res chain seq x y z
N LYS A 1 -2.19 17.06 26.47
CA LYS A 1 -2.97 17.76 25.41
C LYS A 1 -3.63 16.70 24.53
N ILE A 2 -4.86 16.90 24.08
CA ILE A 2 -5.52 16.01 23.10
C ILE A 2 -5.56 16.75 21.75
N ILE A 3 -5.19 16.06 20.67
CA ILE A 3 -5.20 16.60 19.31
C ILE A 3 -6.06 15.69 18.45
N ILE A 4 -7.07 16.27 17.80
CA ILE A 4 -7.87 15.59 16.78
C ILE A 4 -7.56 16.31 15.46
N SER A 5 -7.03 15.57 14.48
CA SER A 5 -6.60 16.15 13.21
C SER A 5 -6.93 15.24 12.04
N ALA A 6 -7.37 15.84 10.95
CA ALA A 6 -7.44 15.20 9.63
C ALA A 6 -6.05 15.19 8.95
N SER A 7 -5.79 14.28 8.00
CA SER A 7 -6.68 13.20 7.51
C SER A 7 -6.59 11.90 8.33
N GLY A 8 -7.68 11.11 8.34
CA GLY A 8 -7.81 9.91 9.19
C GLY A 8 -6.88 8.74 8.84
N MET A 9 -6.20 8.79 7.69
CA MET A 9 -5.16 7.81 7.29
C MET A 9 -3.75 8.40 7.27
N CYS A 10 -3.57 9.63 7.76
CA CYS A 10 -2.29 10.32 7.88
C CYS A 10 -1.58 10.67 6.55
N GLU A 11 -2.28 10.58 5.42
CA GLU A 11 -1.72 10.84 4.10
C GLU A 11 -1.49 12.32 3.81
N ALA A 12 -2.31 13.21 4.38
CA ALA A 12 -2.30 14.64 4.09
C ALA A 12 -2.76 15.50 5.27
N GLY A 13 -2.42 16.78 5.21
CA GLY A 13 -2.87 17.79 6.16
C GLY A 13 -2.03 17.90 7.44
N ARG A 14 -2.61 18.57 8.44
CA ARG A 14 -1.91 18.94 9.69
C ARG A 14 -1.47 17.74 10.52
N ILE A 15 -2.13 16.59 10.36
CA ILE A 15 -1.75 15.35 11.06
C ILE A 15 -0.29 14.98 10.82
N LYS A 16 0.24 15.18 9.60
CA LYS A 16 1.65 14.89 9.30
C LYS A 16 2.60 15.74 10.13
N HIS A 17 2.26 17.00 10.37
CA HIS A 17 3.05 17.87 11.24
C HIS A 17 2.94 17.41 12.69
N HIS A 18 1.74 17.06 13.17
CA HIS A 18 1.59 16.51 14.52
C HIS A 18 2.40 15.23 14.69
N LEU A 19 2.35 14.30 13.75
CA LEU A 19 3.16 13.09 13.77
C LEU A 19 4.67 13.40 13.74
N LYS A 20 5.12 14.31 12.87
CA LYS A 20 6.54 14.72 12.81
C LYS A 20 7.07 15.16 14.17
N HIS A 21 6.30 15.93 14.92
CA HIS A 21 6.75 16.47 16.20
C HIS A 21 6.53 15.53 17.39
N ASN A 22 5.74 14.47 17.27
CA ASN A 22 5.32 13.64 18.42
C ASN A 22 5.66 12.16 18.29
N LEU A 23 5.92 11.62 17.10
CA LEU A 23 6.14 10.17 16.92
C LEU A 23 7.37 9.62 17.65
N TRP A 24 8.39 10.45 17.86
CA TRP A 24 9.64 10.06 18.50
C TRP A 24 9.62 10.20 20.03
N HIS A 25 8.49 10.63 20.58
CA HIS A 25 8.26 10.78 22.02
C HIS A 25 7.54 9.55 22.58
N PRO A 26 8.17 8.75 23.47
CA PRO A 26 7.55 7.56 24.04
C PRO A 26 6.37 7.85 24.98
N GLU A 27 6.26 9.07 25.51
CA GLU A 27 5.13 9.53 26.32
C GLU A 27 3.86 9.84 25.50
N CYS A 28 3.97 9.85 24.17
CA CYS A 28 2.87 10.13 23.26
C CYS A 28 2.10 8.87 22.86
N LEU A 29 0.79 9.02 22.66
CA LEU A 29 -0.10 8.00 22.11
C LEU A 29 -0.71 8.49 20.79
N VAL A 30 -0.58 7.69 19.74
CA VAL A 30 -1.33 7.84 18.49
C VAL A 30 -2.45 6.81 18.46
N LEU A 31 -3.69 7.29 18.52
CA LEU A 31 -4.89 6.46 18.53
C LEU A 31 -5.61 6.53 17.18
N PHE A 32 -5.71 5.40 16.50
CA PHE A 32 -6.51 5.25 15.29
C PHE A 32 -7.92 4.73 15.63
N VAL A 33 -8.95 5.38 15.10
CA VAL A 33 -10.38 5.05 15.35
C VAL A 33 -11.08 4.45 14.14
N GLY A 34 -10.36 4.16 13.07
CA GLY A 34 -10.93 3.65 11.82
C GLY A 34 -9.92 2.88 10.99
N TYR A 35 -10.43 2.23 9.95
CA TYR A 35 -9.65 1.40 9.05
C TYR A 35 -8.49 2.18 8.41
N GLN A 36 -7.33 1.54 8.34
CA GLN A 36 -6.15 2.08 7.69
C GLN A 36 -5.89 1.28 6.41
N ALA A 37 -6.05 1.93 5.25
CA ALA A 37 -5.87 1.28 3.96
C ALA A 37 -4.40 0.95 3.69
N ARG A 38 -4.14 -0.12 2.95
CA ARG A 38 -2.76 -0.49 2.53
C ARG A 38 -2.07 0.66 1.82
N ASN A 39 -0.75 0.74 2.03
CA ASN A 39 0.12 1.79 1.49
C ASN A 39 -0.14 3.21 2.03
N THR A 40 -0.90 3.35 3.13
CA THR A 40 -0.98 4.62 3.86
C THR A 40 0.02 4.66 5.01
N LEU A 41 0.45 5.87 5.38
CA LEU A 41 1.28 6.07 6.56
C LEU A 41 0.60 5.52 7.82
N GLY A 42 -0.72 5.75 7.96
CA GLY A 42 -1.47 5.22 9.10
C GLY A 42 -1.43 3.70 9.19
N ARG A 43 -1.48 3.00 8.04
CA ARG A 43 -1.36 1.54 8.02
C ARG A 43 0.03 1.07 8.46
N SER A 44 1.10 1.70 7.97
CA SER A 44 2.46 1.36 8.40
C SER A 44 2.66 1.54 9.90
N LEU A 45 2.08 2.60 10.49
CA LEU A 45 2.14 2.84 11.94
C LEU A 45 1.40 1.75 12.73
N VAL A 46 0.19 1.38 12.29
CA VAL A 46 -0.60 0.31 12.92
C VAL A 46 0.10 -1.05 12.82
N GLU A 47 0.80 -1.32 11.72
CA GLU A 47 1.61 -2.54 11.52
C GLU A 47 2.94 -2.53 12.29
N GLY A 48 3.22 -1.48 13.07
CA GLY A 48 4.36 -1.43 13.99
C GLY A 48 5.67 -0.97 13.36
N ALA A 49 5.61 -0.17 12.29
CA ALA A 49 6.79 0.46 11.69
C ALA A 49 7.64 1.16 12.76
N LYS A 50 8.94 0.86 12.78
CA LYS A 50 9.90 1.47 13.71
C LYS A 50 10.40 2.82 13.22
N THR A 51 10.42 3.02 11.91
CA THR A 51 10.71 4.31 11.30
C THR A 51 9.70 4.63 10.21
N VAL A 52 9.41 5.91 10.02
CA VAL A 52 8.54 6.39 8.94
C VAL A 52 9.14 7.64 8.29
N LYS A 53 8.86 7.84 7.01
CA LYS A 53 9.32 9.02 6.27
C LYS A 53 8.25 10.10 6.25
N LEU A 54 8.55 11.26 6.82
CA LEU A 54 7.67 12.42 6.87
C LEU A 54 8.42 13.67 6.40
N PHE A 55 7.88 14.37 5.39
CA PHE A 55 8.49 15.56 4.78
C PHE A 55 9.93 15.36 4.28
N GLY A 56 10.25 14.16 3.82
CA GLY A 56 11.58 13.82 3.33
C GLY A 56 12.56 13.36 4.42
N GLU A 57 12.19 13.49 5.69
CA GLU A 57 13.00 13.09 6.85
C GLU A 57 12.54 11.73 7.38
N GLU A 58 13.46 10.94 7.90
CA GLU A 58 13.17 9.70 8.60
C GLU A 58 12.95 9.97 10.09
N ILE A 59 11.87 9.43 10.64
CA ILE A 59 11.44 9.67 12.02
C ILE A 59 11.28 8.34 12.73
N ASN A 60 11.91 8.22 13.90
CA ASN A 60 11.76 7.06 14.77
C ASN A 60 10.37 7.06 15.43
N VAL A 61 9.73 5.89 15.45
CA VAL A 61 8.42 5.67 16.06
C VAL A 61 8.65 5.09 17.45
N ALA A 62 8.69 5.97 18.45
CA ALA A 62 8.76 5.62 19.86
C ALA A 62 7.40 5.76 20.58
N ALA A 63 6.51 6.59 20.03
CA ALA A 63 5.16 6.78 20.54
C ALA A 63 4.37 5.47 20.53
N GLU A 64 3.48 5.31 21.51
CA GLU A 64 2.56 4.20 21.58
C GLU A 64 1.54 4.30 20.44
N ILE A 65 1.36 3.22 19.67
CA ILE A 65 0.34 3.14 18.63
C ILE A 65 -0.78 2.21 19.12
N ARG A 66 -2.01 2.71 19.08
CA ARG A 66 -3.22 1.93 19.41
C ARG A 66 -4.29 2.10 18.35
N VAL A 67 -5.11 1.07 18.21
CA VAL A 67 -6.31 1.08 17.39
C VAL A 67 -7.49 0.83 18.31
N LEU A 68 -8.50 1.69 18.22
CA LEU A 68 -9.77 1.52 18.92
C LEU A 68 -10.76 0.84 17.96
N PRO A 69 -11.04 -0.47 18.13
CA PRO A 69 -12.00 -1.17 17.29
C PRO A 69 -13.42 -0.64 17.52
N GLY A 70 -14.28 -0.74 16.51
CA GLY A 70 -15.72 -0.50 16.64
C GLY A 70 -16.20 0.96 16.51
N ILE A 71 -15.33 1.91 16.11
CA ILE A 71 -15.72 3.30 15.81
C ILE A 71 -15.70 3.60 14.30
N SER A 72 -15.31 2.65 13.45
CA SER A 72 -15.49 2.81 12.01
C SER A 72 -16.98 2.92 11.71
N GLY A 73 -17.41 3.95 10.97
CA GLY A 73 -18.79 4.08 10.48
C GLY A 73 -19.21 3.01 9.46
N HIS A 74 -18.42 1.94 9.30
CA HIS A 74 -18.69 0.79 8.45
C HIS A 74 -19.24 -0.35 9.32
N ALA A 75 -20.27 -1.01 8.83
CA ALA A 75 -20.79 -2.24 9.45
C ALA A 75 -19.75 -3.35 9.39
N ASP A 76 -19.73 -4.17 10.44
CA ASP A 76 -19.07 -5.47 10.44
C ASP A 76 -19.94 -6.52 9.72
N ILE A 77 -19.48 -7.77 9.70
CA ILE A 77 -20.20 -8.87 9.04
C ILE A 77 -21.62 -9.05 9.61
N ASP A 78 -21.78 -8.99 10.93
CA ASP A 78 -23.08 -9.13 11.59
C ASP A 78 -24.01 -7.96 11.23
N GLY A 79 -23.47 -6.74 11.14
CA GLY A 79 -24.19 -5.56 10.70
C GLY A 79 -24.63 -5.64 9.24
N LEU A 80 -23.76 -6.12 8.34
CA LEU A 80 -24.09 -6.34 6.93
C LEU A 80 -25.13 -7.46 6.75
N ASP A 81 -25.01 -8.55 7.51
CA ASP A 81 -25.96 -9.66 7.52
C ASP A 81 -27.34 -9.21 8.00
N LYS A 82 -27.37 -8.41 9.08
CA LYS A 82 -28.62 -7.81 9.56
C LYS A 82 -29.24 -6.89 8.51
N TRP A 83 -28.42 -6.11 7.81
CA TRP A 83 -28.88 -5.20 6.77
C TRP A 83 -29.50 -5.95 5.59
N ILE A 84 -28.80 -6.93 5.01
CA ILE A 84 -29.30 -7.69 3.85
C ILE A 84 -30.52 -8.56 4.19
N ARG A 85 -30.65 -9.02 5.44
CA ARG A 85 -31.84 -9.76 5.91
C ARG A 85 -33.06 -8.87 6.14
N SER A 86 -32.86 -7.56 6.33
CA SER A 86 -33.95 -6.61 6.61
C SER A 86 -34.68 -6.11 5.36
N MET A 87 -34.08 -6.29 4.18
CA MET A 87 -34.66 -5.89 2.91
C MET A 87 -35.38 -7.06 2.22
N GLU A 88 -36.21 -6.75 1.23
CA GLU A 88 -36.71 -7.77 0.30
C GLU A 88 -35.54 -8.49 -0.35
N ARG A 89 -35.62 -9.82 -0.44
CA ARG A 89 -34.50 -10.67 -0.85
C ARG A 89 -34.06 -10.28 -2.28
N PRO A 90 -32.84 -9.75 -2.48
CA PRO A 90 -32.35 -9.42 -3.81
C PRO A 90 -32.08 -10.67 -4.63
N ASP A 91 -32.38 -10.60 -5.93
CA ASP A 91 -32.05 -11.65 -6.90
C ASP A 91 -30.55 -11.81 -7.10
N THR A 92 -29.78 -10.73 -6.97
CA THR A 92 -28.33 -10.73 -7.13
C THR A 92 -27.69 -9.67 -6.24
N VAL A 93 -26.54 -9.99 -5.65
CA VAL A 93 -25.76 -9.11 -4.77
C VAL A 93 -24.39 -8.86 -5.39
N PHE A 94 -23.98 -7.59 -5.49
CA PHE A 94 -22.65 -7.20 -5.94
C PHE A 94 -21.87 -6.59 -4.78
N ILE A 95 -20.71 -7.16 -4.46
CA ILE A 95 -19.82 -6.75 -3.38
C ILE A 95 -18.69 -5.92 -3.96
N ASN A 96 -18.42 -4.76 -3.37
CA ASN A 96 -17.37 -3.84 -3.79
C ASN A 96 -16.78 -3.10 -2.58
N HIS A 97 -15.80 -2.22 -2.81
CA HIS A 97 -15.20 -1.35 -1.80
C HIS A 97 -14.60 -2.08 -0.59
N GLY A 98 -14.05 -3.27 -0.81
CA GLY A 98 -13.25 -4.01 0.18
C GLY A 98 -11.88 -4.42 -0.37
N GLU A 99 -11.05 -5.03 0.46
CA GLU A 99 -9.86 -5.72 -0.05
C GLU A 99 -10.27 -6.97 -0.83
N ASP A 100 -9.53 -7.34 -1.87
CA ASP A 100 -9.85 -8.48 -2.74
C ASP A 100 -10.19 -9.75 -1.97
N THR A 101 -9.38 -10.10 -0.96
CA THR A 101 -9.59 -11.30 -0.14
C THR A 101 -10.84 -11.20 0.71
N VAL A 102 -11.10 -10.02 1.30
CA VAL A 102 -12.27 -9.77 2.15
C VAL A 102 -13.56 -9.80 1.32
N MET A 103 -13.56 -9.22 0.12
CA MET A 103 -14.71 -9.26 -0.78
C MET A 103 -15.02 -10.68 -1.24
N GLU A 104 -13.99 -11.47 -1.55
CA GLU A 104 -14.14 -12.86 -1.96
C GLU A 104 -14.66 -13.75 -0.81
N GLU A 105 -14.14 -13.56 0.40
CA GLU A 105 -14.64 -14.23 1.60
C GLU A 105 -16.10 -13.89 1.89
N TYR A 106 -16.47 -12.60 1.83
CA TYR A 106 -17.85 -12.17 2.05
C TYR A 106 -18.81 -12.65 0.95
N LYS A 107 -18.34 -12.76 -0.30
CA LYS A 107 -19.09 -13.38 -1.40
C LYS A 107 -19.42 -14.84 -1.09
N ASN A 108 -18.44 -15.59 -0.61
CA ASN A 108 -18.63 -16.99 -0.26
C ASN A 108 -19.61 -17.13 0.92
N HIS A 109 -19.47 -16.30 1.96
CA HIS A 109 -20.40 -16.22 3.08
C HIS A 109 -21.86 -15.97 2.63
N LEU A 110 -22.09 -14.99 1.74
CA LEU A 110 -23.42 -14.73 1.19
C LEU A 110 -23.94 -15.89 0.34
N THR A 111 -23.06 -16.57 -0.39
CA THR A 111 -23.42 -17.76 -1.19
C THR A 111 -23.86 -18.92 -0.30
N GLU A 112 -23.18 -19.14 0.83
CA GLU A 112 -23.57 -20.12 1.85
C GLU A 112 -24.92 -19.77 2.52
N MET A 113 -25.23 -18.48 2.65
CA MET A 113 -26.54 -17.98 3.07
C MET A 113 -27.63 -18.09 1.97
N GLY A 114 -27.27 -18.59 0.79
CA GLY A 114 -28.16 -18.83 -0.35
C GLY A 114 -28.40 -17.62 -1.26
N TYR A 115 -27.61 -16.55 -1.13
CA TYR A 115 -27.68 -15.41 -2.04
C TYR A 115 -26.83 -15.67 -3.29
N LYS A 116 -27.30 -15.18 -4.45
CA LYS A 116 -26.48 -15.12 -5.67
C LYS A 116 -25.57 -13.89 -5.57
N ALA A 117 -24.31 -14.08 -5.19
CA ALA A 117 -23.37 -12.99 -4.92
C ALA A 117 -22.17 -12.97 -5.88
N TYR A 118 -21.70 -11.77 -6.23
CA TYR A 118 -20.54 -11.53 -7.06
C TYR A 118 -19.63 -10.46 -6.44
N ALA A 119 -18.31 -10.62 -6.58
CA ALA A 119 -17.31 -9.60 -6.26
C ALA A 119 -16.62 -9.15 -7.56
N PRO A 120 -17.26 -8.26 -8.36
CA PRO A 120 -16.72 -7.84 -9.64
C PRO A 120 -15.43 -7.02 -9.48
N PHE A 121 -14.48 -7.25 -10.38
CA PHE A 121 -13.28 -6.41 -10.49
C PHE A 121 -13.57 -5.14 -11.30
N SER A 122 -12.71 -4.13 -11.11
CA SER A 122 -12.74 -2.89 -11.89
C SER A 122 -12.75 -3.18 -13.39
N GLY A 123 -13.76 -2.66 -14.08
CA GLY A 123 -13.94 -2.82 -15.53
C GLY A 123 -14.89 -3.95 -15.94
N ALA A 124 -15.44 -4.72 -14.99
CA ALA A 124 -16.50 -5.67 -15.30
C ALA A 124 -17.83 -4.97 -15.62
N TYR A 125 -18.56 -5.49 -16.61
CA TYR A 125 -19.90 -5.04 -16.98
C TYR A 125 -20.88 -6.20 -16.76
N CYS A 126 -21.96 -5.94 -16.02
CA CYS A 126 -23.05 -6.89 -15.85
C CYS A 126 -24.34 -6.29 -16.40
N ASP A 127 -25.01 -7.02 -17.30
CA ASP A 127 -26.35 -6.68 -17.72
C ASP A 127 -27.33 -7.18 -16.65
N LEU A 128 -28.04 -6.24 -16.02
CA LEU A 128 -28.98 -6.55 -14.93
C LEU A 128 -30.28 -7.21 -15.42
N ILE A 129 -30.59 -7.13 -16.72
CA ILE A 129 -31.78 -7.76 -17.31
C ILE A 129 -31.53 -9.25 -17.52
N THR A 130 -30.39 -9.59 -18.10
CA THR A 130 -30.00 -10.99 -18.37
C THR A 130 -29.29 -11.64 -17.18
N GLY A 131 -28.69 -10.84 -16.31
CA GLY A 131 -27.86 -11.30 -15.19
C GLY A 131 -26.50 -11.83 -15.62
N GLU A 132 -26.07 -11.54 -16.85
CA GLU A 132 -24.82 -12.02 -17.44
C GLU A 132 -23.72 -10.94 -17.39
N PHE A 133 -22.48 -11.37 -17.22
CA PHE A 133 -21.32 -10.48 -17.34
C PHE A 133 -20.85 -10.41 -18.79
N VAL A 134 -20.76 -9.20 -19.33
CA VAL A 134 -20.26 -8.92 -20.67
C VAL A 134 -18.76 -8.65 -20.57
N ASN A 135 -17.92 -9.51 -21.18
CA ASN A 135 -16.45 -9.50 -21.12
C ASN A 135 -15.84 -9.68 -19.72
N ALA A 136 -16.09 -10.86 -19.14
CA ALA A 136 -15.61 -11.28 -17.83
C ALA A 136 -14.21 -11.93 -17.83
N GLU A 137 -13.19 -11.30 -18.40
CA GLU A 137 -11.80 -11.65 -18.04
C GLU A 137 -11.19 -10.54 -17.18
N PRO A 138 -11.41 -10.59 -15.85
CA PRO A 138 -10.79 -9.66 -14.92
C PRO A 138 -9.30 -9.98 -14.80
N VAL A 139 -8.47 -9.20 -15.51
CA VAL A 139 -7.02 -9.23 -15.28
C VAL A 139 -6.75 -8.51 -13.96
N LYS A 140 -6.23 -9.23 -12.96
CA LYS A 140 -5.68 -8.64 -11.75
C LYS A 140 -4.70 -7.55 -12.17
N VAL A 141 -5.05 -6.27 -11.96
CA VAL A 141 -4.13 -5.17 -12.19
C VAL A 141 -3.09 -5.24 -11.08
N VAL A 142 -2.05 -6.05 -11.30
CA VAL A 142 -0.83 -5.95 -10.53
C VAL A 142 -0.29 -4.57 -10.84
N ARG A 143 -0.47 -3.62 -9.92
CA ARG A 143 0.22 -2.32 -10.01
C ARG A 143 1.70 -2.65 -10.15
N LYS A 144 2.25 -2.51 -11.36
CA LYS A 144 3.70 -2.51 -11.55
C LYS A 144 4.22 -1.44 -10.62
N ILE A 145 5.09 -1.83 -9.69
CA ILE A 145 5.85 -0.89 -8.89
C ILE A 145 6.62 -0.06 -9.92
N ILE A 146 6.15 1.17 -10.16
CA ILE A 146 6.85 2.09 -11.06
C ILE A 146 8.13 2.42 -10.28
N PRO A 147 9.31 2.03 -10.78
CA PRO A 147 10.55 2.34 -10.08
C PRO A 147 10.61 3.85 -9.89
N SER A 148 11.00 4.28 -8.69
CA SER A 148 11.14 5.71 -8.38
C SER A 148 12.02 6.38 -9.45
N THR A 149 11.77 7.66 -9.72
CA THR A 149 12.61 8.45 -10.64
C THR A 149 14.09 8.40 -10.26
N GLY A 150 14.39 8.28 -8.96
CA GLY A 150 15.74 8.02 -8.44
C GLY A 150 16.31 6.67 -8.88
N TYR A 151 15.54 5.59 -8.77
CA TYR A 151 15.96 4.26 -9.21
C TYR A 151 16.16 4.19 -10.73
N GLN A 152 15.27 4.83 -11.51
CA GLN A 152 15.43 4.92 -12.97
C GLN A 152 16.73 5.64 -13.36
N ARG A 153 17.07 6.73 -12.65
CA ARG A 153 18.33 7.46 -12.86
C ARG A 153 19.56 6.62 -12.49
N LEU A 154 19.45 5.78 -11.46
CA LEU A 154 20.51 4.85 -11.06
C LEU A 154 20.74 3.80 -12.16
N CYS A 155 19.68 3.17 -12.68
CA CYS A 155 19.78 2.22 -13.79
C CYS A 155 20.43 2.86 -15.04
N ALA A 156 20.02 4.07 -15.42
CA ALA A 156 20.63 4.78 -16.55
C ALA A 156 22.13 5.06 -16.33
N SER A 157 22.54 5.28 -15.09
CA SER A 157 23.96 5.47 -14.74
C SER A 157 24.74 4.15 -14.85
N LEU A 158 24.13 3.03 -14.46
CA LEU A 158 24.69 1.69 -14.62
C LEU A 158 24.85 1.29 -16.10
N ASP A 159 23.87 1.62 -16.95
CA ASP A 159 23.96 1.38 -18.39
C ASP A 159 25.14 2.13 -19.01
N ARG A 160 25.34 3.39 -18.59
CA ARG A 160 26.50 4.19 -19.02
C ARG A 160 27.82 3.59 -18.55
N LEU A 161 27.90 3.11 -17.31
CA LEU A 161 29.10 2.44 -16.79
C LEU A 161 29.39 1.15 -17.57
N SER A 162 28.34 0.37 -17.87
CA SER A 162 28.45 -0.86 -18.66
C SER A 162 28.98 -0.60 -20.07
N ALA A 163 28.48 0.48 -20.72
CA ALA A 163 29.00 0.93 -22.01
C ALA A 163 30.47 1.36 -21.94
N LEU A 164 30.87 2.06 -20.87
CA LEU A 164 32.27 2.47 -20.65
C LEU A 164 33.19 1.25 -20.49
N VAL A 165 32.78 0.25 -19.70
CA VAL A 165 33.52 -1.00 -19.52
C VAL A 165 33.62 -1.75 -20.84
N ALA A 166 32.55 -1.82 -21.64
CA ALA A 166 32.59 -2.46 -22.96
C ALA A 166 33.60 -1.79 -23.92
N GLN A 167 33.72 -0.46 -23.87
CA GLN A 167 34.67 0.32 -24.67
C GLN A 167 36.13 0.23 -24.15
N SER A 168 36.32 -0.19 -22.90
CA SER A 168 37.64 -0.24 -22.26
C SER A 168 38.55 -1.39 -22.73
N LYS A 169 38.06 -2.30 -23.58
CA LYS A 169 38.81 -3.48 -24.08
C LYS A 169 40.17 -3.18 -24.75
N GLY A 170 40.40 -1.93 -25.19
CA GLY A 170 41.65 -1.49 -25.81
C GLY A 170 42.64 -0.77 -24.87
N LEU A 171 42.35 -0.67 -23.58
CA LEU A 171 43.20 0.04 -22.61
C LEU A 171 44.41 -0.79 -22.17
N THR A 172 45.41 -0.12 -21.60
CA THR A 172 46.57 -0.80 -21.00
C THR A 172 46.16 -1.56 -19.74
N ASN A 173 46.89 -2.63 -19.39
CA ASN A 173 46.65 -3.39 -18.16
C ASN A 173 46.68 -2.52 -16.89
N LYS A 174 47.50 -1.46 -16.89
CA LYS A 174 47.60 -0.51 -15.78
C LYS A 174 46.32 0.32 -15.64
N ASP A 175 45.71 0.73 -16.75
CA ASP A 175 44.47 1.52 -16.74
C ASP A 175 43.24 0.65 -16.48
N LEU A 176 43.24 -0.60 -16.95
CA LEU A 176 42.23 -1.61 -16.59
C LEU A 176 42.22 -1.90 -15.09
N ALA A 177 43.40 -2.04 -14.47
CA ALA A 177 43.52 -2.22 -13.03
C ALA A 177 42.94 -1.02 -12.26
N LYS A 178 43.32 0.21 -12.63
CA LYS A 178 42.79 1.44 -12.00
C LYS A 178 41.28 1.58 -12.13
N LEU A 179 40.71 1.25 -13.29
CA LEU A 179 39.27 1.29 -13.52
C LEU A 179 38.55 0.26 -12.65
N THR A 180 39.10 -0.95 -12.55
CA THR A 180 38.58 -2.03 -11.70
C THR A 180 38.58 -1.63 -10.23
N ASP A 181 39.70 -1.10 -9.73
CA ASP A 181 39.82 -0.63 -8.35
C ASP A 181 38.82 0.50 -8.04
N SER A 182 38.58 1.40 -9.01
CA SER A 182 37.62 2.49 -8.85
C SER A 182 36.17 1.99 -8.74
N ILE A 183 35.80 0.96 -9.50
CA ILE A 183 34.48 0.32 -9.44
C ILE A 183 34.32 -0.42 -8.10
N ASN A 184 35.33 -1.19 -7.68
CA ASN A 184 35.30 -1.93 -6.43
C ASN A 184 35.19 -1.00 -5.21
N ASN A 185 35.94 0.11 -5.20
CA ASN A 185 35.84 1.11 -4.14
C ASN A 185 34.47 1.80 -4.10
N LEU A 186 33.84 2.00 -5.27
CA LEU A 186 32.48 2.50 -5.34
C LEU A 186 31.52 1.50 -4.71
N CYS A 187 31.61 0.21 -5.04
CA CYS A 187 30.78 -0.85 -4.45
C CYS A 187 30.95 -0.91 -2.93
N ALA A 188 32.19 -0.97 -2.43
CA ALA A 188 32.48 -1.03 -1.00
C ALA A 188 31.87 0.14 -0.22
N LYS A 189 31.92 1.36 -0.78
CA LYS A 189 31.35 2.56 -0.14
C LYS A 189 29.83 2.49 0.09
N TRP A 190 29.10 1.68 -0.68
CA TRP A 190 27.64 1.54 -0.57
C TRP A 190 27.21 0.20 0.04
N GLU A 191 28.15 -0.67 0.40
CA GLU A 191 27.92 -1.91 1.15
C GLU A 191 28.06 -1.72 2.68
N ASP A 192 28.75 -0.67 3.12
CA ASP A 192 28.82 -0.19 4.52
C ASP A 192 27.62 0.72 4.89
#